data_AF-A0A7K4NYU1-F1
#
_entry.id   AF-A0A7K4NYU1-F1
#
_cell.length_a   1.000
_cell.length_b   1.000
_cell.length_c   1.000
_cell.angle_alpha   90.00
_cell.angle_beta   90.00
_cell.angle_gamma   90.00
#
_symmetry.space_group_name_H-M   'P 1'
#
loop_
_entity.id
_entity.type
_entity.pdbx_description
1 polymer ?
#
loop_
_entity_poly.entity_id
_entity_poly.type
_entity_poly.pdbx_seq_one_letter_code
_entity_poly.pdbx_strand_id
1 'polypeptide(L)'
;IAPKKYIELEYQSKLRPVTTIGPVPLQVIIVNSNMTEFTRDALVDALIELNYDENNSILQDLYGAEALVPTTTTMHIGDCGTYIDALTGLDQLILDKYDKSK
;
A
#
# COMPACT_ATOMS: atom_id res chain seq x y z
N ILE A 1 -4.90 8.42 7.11
CA ILE A 1 -5.26 8.97 8.45
C ILE A 1 -6.74 8.67 8.67
N ALA A 2 -7.10 7.82 9.64
CA ALA A 2 -8.51 7.43 9.83
C ALA A 2 -9.34 8.62 10.35
N PRO A 3 -10.31 9.15 9.57
CA PRO A 3 -11.10 10.33 9.95
C PRO A 3 -11.90 10.13 11.25
N LYS A 4 -12.19 8.86 11.56
CA LYS A 4 -12.95 8.43 12.76
C LYS A 4 -12.32 8.84 14.09
N LYS A 5 -11.01 9.15 14.12
CA LYS A 5 -10.30 9.52 15.35
C LYS A 5 -10.50 10.99 15.75
N TYR A 6 -10.87 11.86 14.80
CA TYR A 6 -10.86 13.32 15.01
C TYR A 6 -12.18 14.00 14.67
N ILE A 7 -13.22 13.24 14.30
CA ILE A 7 -14.52 13.77 13.89
C ILE A 7 -15.59 13.10 14.73
N GLU A 8 -16.46 13.90 15.37
CA GLU A 8 -17.58 13.40 16.16
C GLU A 8 -18.60 12.64 15.28
N LEU A 9 -19.28 11.66 15.87
CA LEU A 9 -20.18 10.73 15.16
C LEU A 9 -21.27 11.44 14.33
N GLU A 10 -21.79 12.57 14.81
CA GLU A 10 -22.81 13.35 14.09
C GLU A 10 -22.29 13.87 12.74
N TYR A 11 -21.04 14.30 12.68
CA TYR A 11 -20.41 14.86 11.49
C TYR A 11 -19.86 13.78 10.56
N GLN A 12 -19.58 12.57 11.06
CA GLN A 12 -19.14 11.45 10.22
C GLN A 12 -20.21 11.06 9.17
N SER A 13 -21.49 11.13 9.53
CA SER A 13 -22.62 10.85 8.63
C SER A 13 -22.78 11.86 7.48
N LYS A 14 -22.17 13.05 7.63
CA LYS A 14 -22.23 14.15 6.67
C LYS A 14 -21.03 14.17 5.72
N LEU A 15 -20.03 13.32 5.94
CA LEU A 15 -18.84 13.23 5.08
C LEU A 15 -19.19 12.59 3.73
N ARG A 16 -18.68 13.17 2.65
CA ARG A 16 -18.69 12.57 1.32
C ARG A 16 -17.27 12.51 0.79
N PRO A 17 -16.83 11.38 0.21
CA PRO A 17 -15.54 11.34 -0.46
C PRO A 17 -15.55 12.32 -1.63
N VAL A 18 -14.67 13.30 -1.60
CA VAL A 18 -14.50 14.28 -2.69
C VAL A 18 -13.65 13.71 -3.82
N THR A 19 -12.70 12.84 -3.47
CA THR A 19 -11.86 12.09 -4.42
C THR A 19 -11.36 10.83 -3.72
N THR A 20 -11.39 9.71 -4.45
CA THR A 20 -10.77 8.47 -4.03
C THR A 20 -9.52 8.30 -4.87
N ILE A 21 -8.36 8.34 -4.22
CA ILE A 21 -7.10 7.92 -4.84
C ILE A 21 -7.13 6.39 -4.81
N GLY A 22 -6.73 5.74 -5.90
CA GLY A 22 -6.93 4.31 -6.18
C GLY A 22 -6.57 3.34 -5.04
N PRO A 23 -6.91 2.05 -5.18
CA PRO A 23 -6.68 1.07 -4.13
C PRO A 23 -5.20 1.07 -3.72
N VAL A 24 -4.93 1.26 -2.42
CA VAL A 24 -3.60 1.14 -1.83
C VAL A 24 -3.50 -0.26 -1.24
N PRO A 25 -2.68 -1.16 -1.80
CA PRO A 25 -2.52 -2.49 -1.24
C PRO A 25 -1.93 -2.44 0.17
N LEU A 26 -2.45 -3.29 1.04
CA LEU A 26 -2.19 -3.23 2.47
C LEU A 26 -0.74 -3.63 2.82
N GLN A 27 -0.17 -4.56 2.03
CA GLN A 27 1.17 -5.13 2.23
C GLN A 27 1.82 -5.46 0.88
N VAL A 28 3.15 -5.41 0.82
CA VAL A 28 3.95 -5.73 -0.37
C VAL A 28 5.07 -6.72 -0.03
N ILE A 29 5.30 -7.66 -0.94
CA ILE A 29 6.46 -8.55 -0.90
C ILE A 29 7.52 -7.94 -1.82
N ILE A 30 8.69 -7.66 -1.26
CA ILE A 30 9.81 -7.04 -1.97
C ILE A 30 10.91 -8.07 -2.14
N VAL A 31 11.41 -8.20 -3.37
CA VAL A 31 12.55 -9.08 -3.70
C VAL A 31 13.82 -8.28 -3.93
N ASN A 32 14.97 -8.94 -3.82
CA ASN A 32 16.26 -8.30 -4.10
C ASN A 32 16.36 -7.87 -5.57
N SER A 33 16.87 -6.66 -5.83
CA SER A 33 17.07 -6.13 -7.19
C SER A 33 18.02 -6.96 -8.04
N ASN A 34 18.93 -7.70 -7.41
CA ASN A 34 19.92 -8.55 -8.08
C ASN A 34 19.42 -9.97 -8.31
N MET A 35 18.17 -10.29 -7.94
CA MET A 35 17.55 -11.58 -8.24
C MET A 35 17.37 -11.73 -9.75
N THR A 36 17.76 -12.89 -10.30
CA THR A 36 17.54 -13.15 -11.72
C THR A 36 16.04 -13.18 -12.03
N GLU A 37 15.67 -12.71 -13.22
CA GLU A 37 14.27 -12.71 -13.69
C GLU A 37 13.61 -14.08 -13.55
N PHE A 38 14.29 -15.15 -13.95
CA PHE A 38 13.79 -16.51 -13.80
C PHE A 38 13.41 -16.87 -12.35
N THR A 39 14.28 -16.57 -11.38
CA THR A 39 14.00 -16.84 -9.96
C THR A 39 12.88 -15.96 -9.42
N ARG A 40 12.82 -14.69 -9.87
CA ARG A 40 11.74 -13.78 -9.48
C ARG A 40 10.41 -14.30 -9.97
N ASP A 41 10.33 -14.70 -11.23
CA ASP A 41 9.09 -15.15 -11.85
C ASP A 41 8.63 -16.47 -11.21
N ALA A 42 9.54 -17.42 -10.97
CA ALA A 42 9.24 -18.65 -10.24
C ALA A 42 8.74 -18.39 -8.81
N LEU A 43 9.29 -17.37 -8.12
CA LEU A 43 8.82 -16.96 -6.80
C LEU A 43 7.43 -16.34 -6.87
N VAL A 44 7.17 -15.49 -7.86
CA VAL A 44 5.84 -14.89 -8.07
C VAL A 44 4.81 -15.97 -8.34
N ASP A 45 5.11 -16.93 -9.22
CA ASP A 45 4.23 -18.05 -9.52
C ASP A 45 3.89 -18.85 -8.25
N ALA A 46 4.91 -19.24 -7.47
CA ALA A 46 4.70 -19.94 -6.21
C ALA A 46 3.87 -19.15 -5.19
N LEU A 47 4.01 -17.82 -5.16
CA LEU A 47 3.18 -16.96 -4.31
C LEU A 47 1.73 -16.87 -4.80
N ILE A 48 1.50 -16.87 -6.12
CA ILE A 48 0.14 -16.91 -6.68
C ILE A 48 -0.56 -18.22 -6.33
N GLU A 49 0.15 -19.35 -6.27
CA GLU A 49 -0.42 -20.64 -5.88
C GLU A 49 -0.99 -20.63 -4.44
N LEU A 50 -0.55 -19.70 -3.59
CA LEU A 50 -1.12 -19.53 -2.24
C LEU A 50 -2.56 -19.02 -2.26
N ASN A 51 -3.02 -18.48 -3.39
CA ASN A 51 -4.41 -18.05 -3.54
C ASN A 51 -5.38 -19.21 -3.67
N TYR A 52 -4.90 -20.41 -4.04
CA TYR A 52 -5.77 -21.58 -4.16
C TYR A 52 -6.30 -22.02 -2.80
N ASP A 53 -7.54 -22.52 -2.76
CA ASP A 53 -8.26 -22.84 -1.53
C ASP A 53 -7.48 -23.82 -0.64
N GLU A 54 -6.70 -24.74 -1.23
CA GLU A 54 -5.88 -25.69 -0.50
C GLU A 54 -4.75 -25.03 0.31
N ASN A 55 -4.25 -23.88 -0.17
CA ASN A 55 -3.10 -23.17 0.39
C ASN A 55 -3.47 -21.86 1.10
N ASN A 56 -4.69 -21.35 0.90
CA ASN A 56 -5.11 -20.01 1.32
C ASN A 56 -4.99 -19.77 2.84
N SER A 57 -5.11 -20.83 3.64
CA SER A 57 -4.88 -20.77 5.09
C SER A 57 -3.53 -20.15 5.45
N ILE A 58 -2.48 -20.36 4.64
CA ILE A 58 -1.15 -19.78 4.84
C ILE A 58 -1.20 -18.24 4.70
N LEU A 59 -1.95 -17.71 3.72
CA LEU A 59 -2.10 -16.27 3.53
C LEU A 59 -2.88 -15.64 4.67
N GLN A 60 -3.93 -16.31 5.13
CA GLN A 60 -4.73 -15.82 6.24
C GLN A 60 -3.93 -15.81 7.55
N ASP A 61 -3.15 -16.85 7.82
CA ASP A 61 -2.36 -16.97 9.04
C ASP A 61 -1.17 -16.01 9.08
N LEU A 62 -0.47 -15.83 7.95
CA LEU A 62 0.73 -14.97 7.90
C LEU A 62 0.39 -13.49 7.71
N TYR A 63 -0.58 -13.19 6.85
CA TYR A 63 -0.83 -11.84 6.38
C TYR A 63 -2.25 -11.33 6.70
N GLY A 64 -3.14 -12.19 7.19
CA GLY A 64 -4.56 -11.85 7.34
C GLY A 64 -5.21 -11.51 6.00
N ALA A 65 -4.66 -12.03 4.89
CA ALA A 65 -5.03 -11.68 3.54
C ALA A 65 -5.79 -12.83 2.85
N GLU A 66 -6.77 -12.48 2.02
CA GLU A 66 -7.57 -13.45 1.26
C GLU A 66 -6.93 -13.81 -0.09
N ALA A 67 -6.05 -12.96 -0.62
CA ALA A 67 -5.36 -13.20 -1.87
C ALA A 67 -4.11 -12.30 -2.03
N LEU A 68 -3.16 -12.79 -2.82
CA LEU A 68 -2.05 -12.06 -3.40
C LEU A 68 -2.35 -11.75 -4.86
N VAL A 69 -2.08 -10.52 -5.29
CA VAL A 69 -2.28 -10.10 -6.68
C VAL A 69 -0.94 -9.70 -7.26
N PRO A 70 -0.55 -10.22 -8.44
CA PRO A 70 0.65 -9.77 -9.13
C PRO A 70 0.57 -8.27 -9.40
N THR A 71 1.59 -7.54 -8.98
CA THR A 71 1.66 -6.10 -9.18
C THR A 71 3.09 -5.69 -9.52
N THR A 72 3.23 -4.47 -10.03
CA THR A 72 4.53 -3.84 -10.26
C THR A 72 4.64 -2.60 -9.39
N THR A 73 5.86 -2.14 -9.10
CA THR A 73 6.07 -0.88 -8.38
C THR A 73 5.33 0.28 -9.04
N THR A 74 5.30 0.33 -10.37
CA THR A 74 4.55 1.34 -11.15
C THR A 74 3.04 1.23 -10.92
N MET A 75 2.47 0.03 -10.96
CA MET A 75 1.04 -0.16 -10.68
C MET A 75 0.67 0.09 -9.22
N HIS A 76 1.62 -0.07 -8.29
CA HIS A 76 1.39 -0.02 -6.86
C HIS A 76 1.58 1.39 -6.25
N ILE A 77 2.68 2.05 -6.58
CA ILE A 77 3.06 3.36 -6.04
C ILE A 77 3.46 4.36 -7.12
N GLY A 78 3.37 4.02 -8.41
CA GLY A 78 3.86 4.84 -9.51
C GLY A 78 3.29 6.26 -9.48
N ASP A 79 1.96 6.38 -9.40
CA ASP A 79 1.32 7.70 -9.31
C ASP A 79 1.37 8.30 -7.89
N CYS A 80 1.70 7.50 -6.87
CA CYS A 80 1.75 7.97 -5.49
C CYS A 80 2.82 9.06 -5.31
N GLY A 81 3.98 8.92 -5.98
CA GLY A 81 4.99 9.98 -6.06
C GLY A 81 4.44 11.26 -6.69
N THR A 82 3.77 11.14 -7.85
CA THR A 82 3.12 12.27 -8.53
C THR A 82 2.05 12.94 -7.66
N TYR A 83 1.27 12.17 -6.88
CA TYR A 83 0.27 12.72 -5.96
C TYR A 83 0.90 13.39 -4.74
N ILE A 84 2.03 12.87 -4.22
CA ILE A 84 2.80 13.54 -3.16
C ILE A 84 3.39 14.85 -3.69
N ASP A 85 3.97 14.84 -4.89
CA ASP A 85 4.53 16.04 -5.52
C ASP A 85 3.43 17.08 -5.83
N ALA A 86 2.21 16.63 -6.17
CA ALA A 86 1.05 17.49 -6.37
C ALA A 86 0.49 18.09 -5.06
N LEU A 87 0.86 17.53 -3.90
CA LEU A 87 0.52 18.07 -2.59
C LEU A 87 1.53 19.16 -2.18
N THR A 88 1.63 20.20 -3.01
CA THR A 88 2.44 21.40 -2.78
C THR A 88 2.33 21.88 -1.32
N GLY A 89 3.43 21.84 -0.56
CA GLY A 89 3.52 22.32 0.83
C GLY A 89 3.46 21.25 1.92
N LEU A 90 3.13 19.98 1.61
CA LEU A 90 3.24 18.86 2.57
C LEU A 90 4.69 18.39 2.77
N ASP A 91 5.51 18.50 1.73
CA ASP A 91 6.94 18.27 1.72
C ASP A 91 7.66 19.15 2.75
N GLN A 92 7.39 20.47 2.75
CA GLN A 92 7.98 21.41 3.71
C GLN A 92 7.54 21.12 5.15
N LEU A 93 6.25 20.83 5.38
CA LEU A 93 5.71 20.51 6.72
C LEU A 93 6.29 19.22 7.31
N ILE A 94 6.61 18.22 6.48
CA ILE A 94 7.24 16.98 6.92
C ILE A 94 8.72 17.22 7.21
N LEU A 95 9.43 17.94 6.34
CA LEU A 95 10.85 18.28 6.52
C LEU A 95 11.07 19.15 7.77
N ASP A 96 10.24 20.18 7.99
CA ASP A 96 10.29 21.05 9.17
C ASP A 96 10.04 20.29 10.48
N LYS A 97 9.25 19.21 10.44
CA LYS A 97 8.96 18.37 11.61
C LYS A 97 10.12 17.44 11.98
N TYR A 98 10.98 17.11 11.02
CA TYR A 98 12.15 16.24 11.21
C TYR A 98 13.48 16.99 11.22
N ASP A 99 13.45 18.32 11.11
CA ASP A 99 14.62 19.16 11.33
C ASP A 99 15.09 19.07 12.79
N LYS A 100 16.12 18.26 13.02
CA LYS A 100 16.74 18.02 14.34
C LYS A 100 17.73 19.12 14.76
N SER A 101 17.79 20.23 14.00
CA SER A 101 18.65 21.38 14.33
C SER A 101 18.02 22.38 15.32
N LYS A 102 16.78 22.11 15.77
CA LYS A 102 16.12 22.82 16.89
C LYS A 102 15.98 21.94 18.13
#